data_AF-A0A6M3JGN9-F1
#
_entry.id   AF-A0A6M3JGN9-F1
#
_cell.length_a   1.000
_cell.length_b   1.000
_cell.length_c   1.000
_cell.angle_alpha   90.00
_cell.angle_beta   90.00
_cell.angle_gamma   90.00
#
_symmetry.space_group_name_H-M   'P 1'
#
loop_
_entity.id
_entity.type
_entity.pdbx_description
1 polymer ?
#
loop_
_entity_poly.entity_id
_entity_poly.type
_entity_poly.pdbx_seq_one_letter_code
_entity_poly.pdbx_strand_id
1 'polypeptide(L)'
;MKPEVREALEEMVWQFAYRGVQDGKPILYTGGLSALESAFAALGWSDPKTFDDMDSICDIVGCMNWVSVQGGVWDGGYWMVCSTHHREYLGGKPRPEMKQRAIDREISRGRYKVF
;
A
#
# COMPACT_ATOMS: atom_id res chain seq x y z
N MET A 1 -24.27 9.91 9.06
CA MET A 1 -24.00 9.80 7.61
C MET A 1 -24.59 8.49 7.12
N LYS A 2 -25.19 8.43 5.93
CA LYS A 2 -25.66 7.16 5.36
C LYS A 2 -24.45 6.25 5.00
N PRO A 3 -24.55 4.92 5.11
CA PRO A 3 -23.43 4.01 4.85
C PRO A 3 -22.77 4.21 3.48
N GLU A 4 -23.57 4.33 2.42
CA GLU A 4 -23.09 4.49 1.05
C GLU A 4 -22.34 5.82 0.82
N VAL A 5 -22.74 6.88 1.54
CA VAL A 5 -22.05 8.18 1.49
C VAL A 5 -20.72 8.10 2.24
N ARG A 6 -20.69 7.34 3.34
CA ARG A 6 -19.47 7.12 4.10
C ARG A 6 -18.46 6.35 3.25
N GLU A 7 -18.88 5.24 2.65
CA GLU A 7 -18.03 4.41 1.79
C GLU A 7 -17.44 5.21 0.63
N ALA A 8 -18.28 5.94 -0.12
CA ALA A 8 -17.80 6.79 -1.21
C ALA A 8 -16.79 7.84 -0.74
N LEU A 9 -16.97 8.41 0.46
CA LEU A 9 -16.04 9.38 1.02
C LEU A 9 -14.73 8.72 1.46
N GLU A 10 -14.77 7.51 2.03
CA GLU A 10 -13.58 6.73 2.36
C GLU A 10 -12.77 6.38 1.10
N GLU A 11 -13.43 5.97 0.01
CA GLU A 11 -12.80 5.70 -1.29
C GLU A 11 -12.17 6.96 -1.90
N MET A 12 -12.87 8.10 -1.83
CA MET A 12 -12.32 9.38 -2.27
C MET A 12 -11.06 9.75 -1.48
N VAL A 13 -11.10 9.62 -0.15
CA VAL A 13 -9.94 9.88 0.70
C VAL A 13 -8.79 8.92 0.35
N TRP A 14 -9.09 7.63 0.15
CA TRP A 14 -8.08 6.64 -0.26
C TRP A 14 -7.37 7.01 -1.56
N GLN A 15 -8.12 7.57 -2.51
CA GLN A 15 -7.61 7.95 -3.82
C GLN A 15 -6.74 9.23 -3.77
N PHE A 16 -7.19 10.24 -3.02
CA PHE A 16 -6.64 11.60 -3.11
C PHE A 16 -5.81 12.07 -1.90
N ALA A 17 -5.90 11.40 -0.74
CA ALA A 17 -5.10 11.77 0.41
C ALA A 17 -3.61 11.54 0.20
N TYR A 18 -2.80 12.30 0.93
CA TYR A 18 -1.37 12.08 0.93
C TYR A 18 -1.04 10.78 1.65
N ARG A 19 -0.06 10.08 1.08
CA ARG A 19 0.39 8.78 1.55
C ARG A 19 1.71 8.93 2.29
N GLY A 20 1.83 8.27 3.44
CA GLY A 20 3.06 8.24 4.22
C GLY A 20 3.21 6.92 4.97
N VAL A 21 4.28 6.82 5.77
CA VAL A 21 4.45 5.72 6.72
C VAL A 21 4.86 6.29 8.06
N GLN A 22 4.20 5.83 9.12
CA GLN A 22 4.50 6.16 10.50
C GLN A 22 4.53 4.87 11.32
N ASP A 23 5.59 4.68 12.11
CA ASP A 23 5.80 3.48 12.94
C ASP A 23 5.66 2.16 12.17
N GLY A 24 6.14 2.15 10.92
CA GLY A 24 6.08 1.00 10.02
C GLY A 24 4.69 0.73 9.41
N LYS A 25 3.69 1.57 9.68
CA LYS A 25 2.32 1.42 9.18
C LYS A 25 1.99 2.49 8.13
N PRO A 26 1.22 2.13 7.08
CA PRO A 26 0.73 3.12 6.13
C PRO A 26 -0.19 4.13 6.81
N ILE A 27 0.01 5.40 6.47
CA ILE A 27 -0.84 6.51 6.91
C ILE A 27 -1.42 7.26 5.71
N LEU A 28 -2.64 7.76 5.87
CA LEU A 28 -3.18 8.84 5.04
C LEU A 28 -3.23 10.13 5.84
N TYR A 29 -2.90 11.24 5.21
CA TYR A 29 -2.97 12.56 5.83
C TYR A 29 -3.47 13.60 4.84
N THR A 30 -4.01 14.69 5.38
CA THR A 30 -4.71 15.71 4.57
C THR A 30 -3.74 16.57 3.76
N GLY A 31 -2.50 16.71 4.23
CA GLY A 31 -1.50 17.62 3.66
C GLY A 31 -1.94 19.09 3.72
N GLY A 32 -2.86 19.46 4.62
CA GLY A 32 -3.41 20.82 4.73
C GLY A 32 -4.44 21.19 3.65
N LEU A 33 -4.95 20.22 2.90
CA LEU A 33 -6.01 20.46 1.91
C LEU A 33 -7.38 20.49 2.61
N SER A 34 -8.04 21.64 2.61
CA SER A 34 -9.32 21.87 3.31
C SER A 34 -10.43 20.87 2.98
N ALA A 35 -10.47 20.38 1.73
CA ALA A 35 -11.41 19.34 1.32
C ALA A 35 -11.14 18.00 2.03
N LEU A 36 -9.88 17.62 2.18
CA LEU A 36 -9.49 16.40 2.90
C LEU A 36 -9.65 16.57 4.41
N GLU A 37 -9.33 17.73 4.97
CA GLU A 37 -9.58 18.05 6.38
C GLU A 37 -11.07 17.90 6.72
N SER A 38 -11.94 18.44 5.85
CA SER A 38 -13.40 18.30 5.99
C SER A 38 -13.84 16.85 5.87
N ALA A 39 -13.25 16.08 4.95
CA ALA A 39 -13.54 14.65 4.78
C ALA A 39 -13.13 13.85 6.02
N PHE A 40 -11.92 14.07 6.57
CA PHE A 40 -11.44 13.41 7.78
C PHE A 40 -12.35 13.72 8.96
N ALA A 41 -12.72 14.98 9.15
CA ALA A 41 -13.66 15.40 10.19
C ALA A 41 -15.02 14.70 10.03
N ALA A 42 -15.57 14.64 8.82
CA ALA A 42 -16.85 13.97 8.54
C ALA A 42 -16.79 12.44 8.77
N LEU A 43 -15.66 11.81 8.47
CA LEU A 43 -15.41 10.38 8.70
C LEU A 43 -15.11 10.04 10.16
N GLY A 44 -14.77 11.04 10.98
CA GLY A 44 -14.29 10.87 12.35
C GLY A 44 -12.86 10.31 12.42
N TRP A 45 -12.04 10.61 11.42
CA TRP A 45 -10.65 10.16 11.33
C TRP A 45 -9.69 11.16 11.95
N SER A 46 -8.63 10.65 12.56
CA SER A 46 -7.47 11.45 12.95
C SER A 46 -6.64 11.85 11.73
N ASP A 47 -5.86 12.92 11.84
CA ASP A 47 -4.85 13.31 10.86
C ASP A 47 -3.45 13.29 11.50
N PRO A 48 -2.57 12.33 11.18
CA PRO A 48 -2.75 11.26 10.18
C PRO A 48 -3.70 10.15 10.64
N LYS A 49 -4.30 9.44 9.67
CA LYS A 49 -5.04 8.18 9.86
C LYS A 49 -4.12 7.01 9.55
N THR A 50 -3.86 6.18 10.56
CA THR A 50 -3.08 4.94 10.41
C THR A 50 -3.94 3.77 9.95
N PHE A 51 -3.40 2.92 9.09
CA PHE A 51 -4.03 1.68 8.61
C PHE A 51 -3.17 0.48 9.03
N ASP A 52 -3.84 -0.61 9.43
CA ASP A 52 -3.18 -1.89 9.72
C ASP A 52 -3.02 -2.76 8.47
N ASP A 53 -3.54 -2.30 7.33
CA ASP A 53 -3.37 -2.97 6.05
C ASP A 53 -1.94 -2.82 5.52
N MET A 54 -1.11 -3.81 5.82
CA MET A 54 0.28 -3.86 5.37
C MET A 54 0.41 -4.19 3.88
N ASP A 55 -0.66 -4.59 3.18
CA ASP A 55 -0.59 -4.85 1.73
C ASP A 55 -0.51 -3.56 0.91
N SER A 56 -0.73 -2.41 1.55
CA SER A 56 -0.54 -1.09 0.96
C SER A 56 0.94 -0.63 0.93
N ILE A 57 1.86 -1.32 1.60
CA ILE A 57 3.30 -1.04 1.58
C ILE A 57 4.09 -2.10 0.79
N CYS A 58 5.18 -1.66 0.17
CA CYS A 58 6.05 -2.48 -0.66
C CYS A 58 6.47 -3.78 0.05
N ASP A 59 6.47 -4.88 -0.70
CA ASP A 59 6.80 -6.21 -0.20
C ASP A 59 8.30 -6.43 0.08
N ILE A 60 9.18 -5.54 -0.39
CA ILE A 60 10.64 -5.70 -0.22
C ILE A 60 11.06 -5.32 1.21
N VAL A 61 11.93 -6.13 1.81
CA VAL A 61 12.48 -5.91 3.15
C VAL A 61 13.18 -4.53 3.21
N GLY A 62 12.90 -3.77 4.28
CA GLY A 62 13.44 -2.41 4.45
C GLY A 62 12.74 -1.32 3.63
N CYS A 63 11.86 -1.66 2.67
CA CYS A 63 11.11 -0.67 1.92
C CYS A 63 9.80 -0.30 2.63
N MET A 64 9.59 1.00 2.82
CA MET A 64 8.36 1.57 3.39
C MET A 64 7.57 2.41 2.37
N ASN A 65 7.90 2.31 1.08
CA ASN A 65 7.14 3.01 0.06
C ASN A 65 5.80 2.32 -0.18
N TRP A 66 4.80 3.10 -0.59
CA TRP A 66 3.51 2.58 -0.99
C TRP A 66 3.61 1.71 -2.25
N VAL A 67 2.76 0.69 -2.32
CA VAL A 67 2.68 -0.17 -3.50
C VAL A 67 2.25 0.64 -4.72
N SER A 68 2.77 0.25 -5.88
CA SER A 68 2.28 0.71 -7.17
C SER A 68 1.24 -0.27 -7.71
N VAL A 69 0.40 0.18 -8.66
CA VAL A 69 -0.56 -0.70 -9.33
C VAL A 69 0.10 -1.75 -10.24
N GLN A 70 1.41 -1.64 -10.52
CA GLN A 70 2.07 -2.49 -11.51
C GLN A 70 2.69 -3.77 -10.92
N GLY A 71 3.08 -3.77 -9.64
CA GLY A 71 3.74 -4.92 -9.00
C GLY A 71 5.05 -5.35 -9.68
N GLY A 72 5.49 -6.59 -9.49
CA GLY A 72 6.66 -7.17 -10.15
C GLY A 72 6.55 -8.68 -10.19
N VAL A 73 6.98 -9.32 -11.28
CA VAL A 73 6.88 -10.79 -11.45
C VAL A 73 8.27 -11.41 -11.42
N TRP A 74 8.76 -11.70 -10.21
CA TRP A 74 10.02 -12.41 -10.04
C TRP A 74 9.75 -13.87 -9.66
N ASP A 75 10.53 -14.77 -10.25
CA ASP A 75 10.55 -16.20 -9.91
C ASP A 75 9.15 -16.87 -9.92
N GLY A 76 8.26 -16.37 -10.78
CA GLY A 76 6.87 -16.84 -10.90
C GLY A 76 5.88 -16.26 -9.88
N GLY A 77 6.34 -15.59 -8.83
CA GLY A 77 5.49 -14.89 -7.85
C GLY A 77 5.08 -13.48 -8.29
N TYR A 78 3.91 -13.02 -7.84
CA TYR A 78 3.45 -11.64 -8.07
C TYR A 78 3.64 -10.78 -6.81
N TRP A 79 4.57 -9.83 -6.88
CA TRP A 79 5.01 -9.03 -5.74
C TRP A 79 4.41 -7.62 -5.82
N MET A 80 3.77 -7.18 -4.75
CA MET A 80 3.24 -5.83 -4.58
C MET A 80 4.39 -4.89 -4.22
N VAL A 81 4.97 -4.23 -5.23
CA VAL A 81 6.14 -3.36 -5.06
C VAL A 81 5.86 -1.91 -5.42
N CYS A 82 6.63 -1.00 -4.83
CA CYS A 82 6.57 0.43 -5.16
C CYS A 82 7.09 0.71 -6.57
N SER A 83 6.82 1.90 -7.11
CA SER A 83 7.20 2.27 -8.48
C SER A 83 8.71 2.21 -8.73
N THR A 84 9.54 2.51 -7.72
CA THR A 84 11.00 2.37 -7.82
C THR A 84 11.40 0.91 -8.05
N HIS A 85 10.93 0.00 -7.21
CA HIS A 85 11.23 -1.42 -7.34
C HIS A 85 10.58 -2.07 -8.57
N HIS A 86 9.42 -1.57 -9.03
CA HIS A 86 8.86 -1.96 -10.32
C HIS A 86 9.81 -1.61 -11.48
N ARG A 87 10.42 -0.41 -11.48
CA ARG A 87 11.43 -0.07 -12.49
C ARG A 87 12.67 -0.95 -12.41
N GLU A 88 13.07 -1.35 -11.21
CA GLU A 88 14.18 -2.30 -11.02
C GLU A 88 13.87 -3.68 -11.59
N TYR A 89 12.65 -4.17 -11.39
CA TYR A 89 12.14 -5.37 -12.05
C TYR A 89 12.23 -5.26 -13.57
N LEU A 90 11.69 -4.17 -14.14
CA LEU A 90 11.73 -3.94 -15.60
C LEU A 90 13.17 -3.81 -16.13
N GLY A 91 14.10 -3.34 -15.30
CA GLY A 91 15.53 -3.29 -15.60
C GLY A 91 16.25 -4.64 -15.48
N GLY A 92 15.55 -5.73 -15.16
CA GLY A 92 16.12 -7.07 -15.06
C GLY A 92 16.98 -7.28 -13.81
N LYS A 93 16.85 -6.45 -12.77
CA LYS A 93 17.55 -6.66 -11.51
C LYS A 93 17.08 -7.96 -10.84
N PRO A 94 17.97 -8.69 -10.15
CA PRO A 94 17.59 -9.89 -9.42
C PRO A 94 16.56 -9.57 -8.34
N ARG A 95 15.77 -10.57 -7.95
CA ARG A 95 14.74 -10.42 -6.93
C ARG A 95 15.37 -10.04 -5.58
N PRO A 96 14.98 -8.91 -4.97
CA PRO A 96 15.40 -8.57 -3.61
C PRO A 96 14.75 -9.49 -2.57
N GLU A 97 15.20 -9.39 -1.33
CA GLU A 97 14.57 -10.09 -0.22
C GLU A 97 13.13 -9.57 -0.01
N MET A 98 12.17 -10.49 -0.04
CA MET A 98 10.75 -10.20 0.15
C MET A 98 10.39 -10.41 1.63
N LYS A 99 9.54 -9.54 2.18
CA LYS A 99 8.96 -9.69 3.51
C LYS A 99 8.23 -11.03 3.61
N GLN A 100 8.32 -11.71 4.75
CA GLN A 100 7.71 -13.02 4.95
C GLN A 100 6.20 -13.04 4.62
N ARG A 101 5.46 -12.01 5.05
CA ARG A 101 4.02 -11.87 4.73
C ARG A 101 3.71 -11.92 3.23
N ALA A 102 4.60 -11.39 2.39
CA ALA A 102 4.41 -11.37 0.95
C ALA A 102 4.68 -12.75 0.34
N ILE A 103 5.68 -13.46 0.88
CA ILE A 103 5.97 -14.85 0.53
C ILE A 103 4.78 -15.74 0.88
N ASP A 104 4.26 -15.63 2.11
CA ASP A 104 3.10 -16.39 2.57
C ASP A 104 1.86 -16.15 1.69
N ARG A 105 1.65 -14.90 1.27
CA ARG A 105 0.58 -14.52 0.33
C ARG A 105 0.73 -15.17 -1.04
N GLU A 106 1.93 -15.23 -1.60
CA GLU A 106 2.13 -15.84 -2.92
C GLU A 106 2.13 -17.38 -2.88
N ILE A 107 2.52 -17.98 -1.74
CA ILE A 107 2.35 -19.41 -1.47
C ILE A 107 0.86 -19.76 -1.40
N SER A 108 0.06 -18.99 -0.65
CA SER A 108 -1.38 -19.26 -0.51
C SER A 108 -2.14 -19.10 -1.84
N ARG A 109 -1.63 -18.26 -2.75
CA ARG A 109 -2.13 -18.12 -4.13
C ARG A 109 -1.69 -19.25 -5.08
N GLY A 110 -0.81 -20.15 -4.63
CA GLY A 110 -0.24 -21.23 -5.45
C GLY A 110 0.69 -20.75 -6.57
N ARG A 111 1.14 -19.48 -6.52
CA ARG A 111 2.00 -18.86 -7.55
C ARG A 111 3.48 -18.96 -7.24
N TYR A 112 3.82 -19.16 -5.96
CA TYR A 112 5.20 -19.28 -5.52
C TYR A 112 5.43 -20.62 -4.80
N LYS A 113 6.51 -21.31 -5.18
CA LYS A 113 6.97 -22.53 -4.51
C LYS A 113 8.35 -22.24 -3.93
N VAL A 114 8.50 -22.40 -2.62
CA VAL A 114 9.81 -22.35 -1.97
C VAL A 114 10.50 -23.67 -2.31
N PHE A 115 11.66 -23.59 -2.98
CA PHE A 115 12.53 -24.74 -3.24
C PHE A 115 13.52 -24.92 -2.10
#